data_AF-A0A835JII0-F1
#
_entry.id   AF-A0A835JII0-F1
#
_cell.length_a   1.000
_cell.length_b   1.000
_cell.length_c   1.000
_cell.angle_alpha   90.00
_cell.angle_beta   90.00
_cell.angle_gamma   90.00
#
_symmetry.space_group_name_H-M   'P 1'
#
loop_
_entity.id
_entity.type
_entity.pdbx_description
1 polymer ?
#
loop_
_entity_poly.entity_id
_entity_poly.type
_entity_poly.pdbx_seq_one_letter_code
_entity_poly.pdbx_strand_id
1 'polypeptide(L)'
;MDLASNCKYQMLFGRNLNSITCKGLALIVIALFLGVVLLPLLSGYGGIDKNNLDLVYSRSLSLDSDYGIRKDKFLEVPQIVWGLNNQKIAFARACLTARLLNRTLLMPSFSASLFYKEVDRLQPISFDKVFQFDRFDSLCKGFVQLGSYPDLRNQTGVFELQKGSGRKWTAERDLDQLKQFIKDPFDGYEVIRIVGKNPFLWHDHWPVKDYARVFDCLVLVDEIAKEADRVVSKIREVGKEISSKIGSEQSDFGSDSSLLEPVPYVAVHMRIEIDWMIHCKKLERKLNVSEICSSRQEIMERVGHIVGLKGPTVVYLAVADSLLEDSSILTGWKDGLLPVEKNKLGVDGIYKKYPYLIQSAIDYEVCSKADVFVGNSFSTFSSLLALERTQKMIKMGITSSCGADVRWPSYAYNILGESNGPHKWMTNMSDTSLKAISYGSNIISC
;
A
#
# COMPACT_ATOMS: atom_id res chain seq x y z
N MET A 1 -55.49 -22.98 -51.26
CA MET A 1 -55.57 -24.44 -51.43
C MET A 1 -54.57 -25.07 -50.50
N ASP A 2 -55.09 -25.92 -49.64
CA ASP A 2 -54.45 -26.61 -48.53
C ASP A 2 -53.36 -27.60 -48.97
N LEU A 3 -52.38 -27.84 -48.09
CA LEU A 3 -52.24 -29.18 -47.53
C LEU A 3 -51.58 -29.14 -46.13
N ALA A 4 -52.22 -29.88 -45.24
CA ALA A 4 -51.94 -30.08 -43.82
C ALA A 4 -50.58 -30.73 -43.49
N SER A 5 -50.11 -30.49 -42.26
CA SER A 5 -49.59 -31.58 -41.43
C SER A 5 -50.01 -31.41 -39.98
N ASN A 6 -50.54 -32.51 -39.44
CA ASN A 6 -51.16 -32.69 -38.13
C ASN A 6 -50.14 -32.68 -36.99
N CYS A 7 -50.51 -32.14 -35.83
CA CYS A 7 -50.09 -32.73 -34.56
C CYS A 7 -51.19 -32.55 -33.50
N LYS A 8 -51.70 -33.70 -33.04
CA LYS A 8 -52.81 -33.86 -32.09
C LYS A 8 -52.32 -33.57 -30.67
N TYR A 9 -52.92 -32.60 -29.97
CA TYR A 9 -52.89 -32.54 -28.51
C TYR A 9 -54.13 -33.23 -27.95
N GLN A 10 -53.93 -34.38 -27.34
CA GLN A 10 -54.94 -35.11 -26.60
C GLN A 10 -55.30 -34.33 -25.32
N MET A 11 -56.58 -33.99 -25.19
CA MET A 11 -57.25 -33.72 -23.92
C MET A 11 -57.26 -34.99 -23.05
N LEU A 12 -56.66 -34.90 -21.86
CA LEU A 12 -56.79 -35.77 -20.68
C LEU A 12 -56.20 -34.90 -19.54
N PHE A 13 -56.88 -34.36 -18.53
CA PHE A 13 -57.95 -34.86 -17.68
C PHE A 13 -58.78 -33.67 -17.15
N GLY A 14 -60.07 -33.65 -17.46
CA GLY A 14 -61.07 -33.03 -16.60
C GLY A 14 -61.72 -34.14 -15.76
N ARG A 15 -61.49 -34.14 -14.44
CA ARG A 15 -62.48 -34.58 -13.42
C ARG A 15 -61.94 -34.37 -11.99
N ASN A 16 -62.72 -33.59 -11.23
CA ASN A 16 -62.88 -33.62 -9.77
C ASN A 16 -61.71 -33.19 -8.86
N LEU A 17 -61.40 -31.88 -8.86
CA LEU A 17 -60.70 -31.21 -7.75
C LEU A 17 -61.69 -30.79 -6.64
N ASN A 18 -62.41 -31.75 -6.06
CA ASN A 18 -63.35 -31.50 -4.97
C ASN A 18 -62.95 -32.20 -3.65
N SER A 19 -61.66 -32.45 -3.45
CA SER A 19 -61.11 -32.88 -2.17
C SER A 19 -60.46 -31.69 -1.43
N ILE A 20 -60.72 -31.58 -0.13
CA ILE A 20 -60.14 -30.57 0.79
C ILE A 20 -58.60 -30.58 0.71
N THR A 21 -58.00 -31.76 0.55
CA THR A 21 -56.54 -31.92 0.38
C THR A 21 -56.02 -31.28 -0.91
N CYS A 22 -56.79 -31.30 -2.00
CA CYS A 22 -56.37 -30.69 -3.26
C CYS A 22 -56.56 -29.18 -3.27
N LYS A 23 -57.58 -28.67 -2.58
CA LYS A 23 -57.75 -27.23 -2.32
C LYS A 23 -56.64 -26.69 -1.41
N GLY A 24 -56.23 -27.47 -0.40
CA GLY A 24 -55.11 -27.13 0.48
C GLY A 24 -53.77 -27.09 -0.26
N LEU A 25 -53.49 -28.07 -1.11
CA LEU A 25 -52.27 -28.07 -1.93
C LEU A 25 -52.25 -26.94 -2.96
N ALA A 26 -53.38 -26.63 -3.59
CA ALA A 26 -53.48 -25.48 -4.49
C ALA A 26 -53.27 -24.15 -3.75
N LEU A 27 -53.81 -23.99 -2.52
CA LEU A 27 -53.58 -22.81 -1.70
C LEU A 27 -52.13 -22.69 -1.23
N ILE A 28 -51.46 -23.80 -0.91
CA ILE A 28 -50.02 -23.80 -0.58
C ILE A 28 -49.19 -23.39 -1.79
N VAL A 29 -49.49 -23.92 -2.98
CA VAL A 29 -48.79 -23.53 -4.22
C VAL A 29 -49.03 -22.06 -4.54
N ILE A 30 -50.25 -21.56 -4.40
CA ILE A 30 -50.59 -20.13 -4.58
C ILE A 30 -49.92 -19.25 -3.52
N ALA A 31 -49.86 -19.67 -2.26
CA ALA A 31 -49.18 -18.93 -1.18
C ALA A 31 -47.66 -18.93 -1.35
N LEU A 32 -47.07 -20.02 -1.86
CA LEU A 32 -45.65 -20.08 -2.21
C LEU A 32 -45.35 -19.20 -3.43
N PHE A 33 -46.23 -19.18 -4.44
CA PHE A 33 -46.09 -18.29 -5.60
C PHE A 33 -46.25 -16.81 -5.21
N LEU A 34 -47.24 -16.48 -4.38
CA LEU A 34 -47.41 -15.13 -3.83
C LEU A 34 -46.24 -14.76 -2.91
N GLY A 35 -45.70 -15.71 -2.13
CA GLY A 35 -44.49 -15.51 -1.35
C GLY A 35 -43.31 -15.15 -2.23
N VAL A 36 -43.04 -15.93 -3.28
CA VAL A 36 -41.90 -15.70 -4.19
C VAL A 36 -42.07 -14.43 -5.04
N VAL A 37 -43.31 -14.07 -5.42
CA VAL A 37 -43.60 -12.91 -6.28
C VAL A 37 -43.80 -11.61 -5.48
N LEU A 38 -44.32 -11.65 -4.25
CA LEU A 38 -44.58 -10.47 -3.41
C LEU A 38 -43.54 -10.23 -2.29
N LEU A 39 -42.71 -11.21 -1.90
CA LEU A 39 -41.58 -10.92 -0.98
C LEU A 39 -40.59 -9.86 -1.53
N PRO A 40 -40.36 -9.74 -2.86
CA PRO A 40 -39.55 -8.63 -3.39
C PRO A 40 -40.25 -7.26 -3.32
N LEU A 41 -41.57 -7.20 -3.06
CA LEU A 41 -42.38 -5.98 -3.12
C LEU A 41 -42.75 -5.40 -1.74
N LEU A 42 -42.56 -6.14 -0.63
CA LEU A 42 -42.96 -5.72 0.72
C LEU A 42 -41.82 -5.61 1.75
N SER A 43 -40.56 -5.88 1.38
CA SER A 43 -39.41 -5.53 2.23
C SER A 43 -38.91 -4.12 1.91
N GLY A 44 -39.77 -3.13 2.16
CA GLY A 44 -39.49 -1.72 1.93
C GLY A 44 -40.18 -0.85 2.96
N TYR A 45 -39.77 -0.93 4.23
CA TYR A 45 -40.00 0.18 5.16
C TYR A 45 -38.95 0.19 6.29
N GLY A 46 -37.93 1.04 6.14
CA GLY A 46 -36.96 1.36 7.20
C GLY A 46 -35.55 1.69 6.69
N GLY A 47 -35.33 2.94 6.28
CA GLY A 47 -33.98 3.52 6.14
C GLY A 47 -33.35 3.41 4.75
N ILE A 48 -33.38 4.53 4.02
CA ILE A 48 -32.76 4.72 2.69
C ILE A 48 -31.23 4.83 2.81
N ASP A 49 -30.56 4.32 1.78
CA ASP A 49 -29.14 4.46 1.40
C ASP A 49 -28.07 3.69 2.19
N LYS A 50 -27.71 2.49 1.69
CA LYS A 50 -26.34 1.92 1.78
C LYS A 50 -26.06 0.70 0.88
N ASN A 51 -27.08 -0.06 0.45
CA ASN A 51 -26.83 -1.41 -0.08
C ASN A 51 -26.51 -1.53 -1.58
N ASN A 52 -26.69 -0.49 -2.40
CA ASN A 52 -26.29 -0.54 -3.82
C ASN A 52 -24.80 -0.22 -4.05
N LEU A 53 -24.13 0.39 -3.07
CA LEU A 53 -22.67 0.59 -3.09
C LEU A 53 -21.93 -0.68 -2.66
N ASP A 54 -22.48 -1.42 -1.70
CA ASP A 54 -21.87 -2.66 -1.20
C ASP A 54 -21.96 -3.83 -2.18
N LEU A 55 -23.02 -3.94 -3.00
CA LEU A 55 -23.10 -4.99 -4.02
C LEU A 55 -22.10 -4.78 -5.18
N VAL A 56 -21.66 -3.54 -5.41
CA VAL A 56 -20.63 -3.20 -6.40
C VAL A 56 -19.21 -3.33 -5.82
N TYR A 57 -19.03 -3.14 -4.50
CA TYR A 57 -17.75 -3.33 -3.82
C TYR A 57 -17.44 -4.79 -3.46
N SER A 58 -18.48 -5.61 -3.21
CA SER A 58 -18.34 -7.05 -2.88
C SER A 58 -18.13 -7.94 -4.12
N ARG A 59 -18.41 -7.43 -5.32
CA ARG A 59 -17.62 -7.80 -6.50
C ARG A 59 -16.23 -7.17 -6.36
N SER A 60 -15.43 -7.75 -5.47
CA SER A 60 -14.01 -7.87 -5.78
C SER A 60 -13.89 -8.25 -7.25
N LEU A 61 -12.92 -7.69 -7.96
CA LEU A 61 -12.60 -7.96 -9.36
C LEU A 61 -12.21 -9.44 -9.59
N SER A 62 -13.11 -10.36 -9.24
CA SER A 62 -13.30 -11.73 -9.71
C SER A 62 -13.85 -11.66 -11.14
N LEU A 63 -13.22 -10.84 -11.96
CA LEU A 63 -13.05 -11.17 -13.36
C LEU A 63 -11.75 -11.99 -13.40
N ASP A 64 -11.86 -13.26 -13.05
CA ASP A 64 -11.15 -14.32 -13.78
C ASP A 64 -11.71 -14.33 -15.22
N SER A 65 -11.61 -13.20 -15.91
CA SER A 65 -11.72 -13.21 -17.35
C SER A 65 -10.35 -13.59 -17.84
N ASP A 66 -10.25 -14.75 -18.47
CA ASP A 66 -9.14 -15.23 -19.31
C ASP A 66 -8.67 -14.23 -20.40
N TYR A 67 -9.21 -13.01 -20.43
CA TYR A 67 -8.69 -11.89 -21.20
C TYR A 67 -7.60 -11.18 -20.39
N GLY A 68 -6.35 -11.56 -20.63
CA GLY A 68 -5.19 -10.83 -20.11
C GLY A 68 -5.23 -9.35 -20.47
N ILE A 69 -4.52 -8.53 -19.70
CA ILE A 69 -4.37 -7.08 -19.93
C ILE A 69 -3.97 -6.85 -21.39
N ARG A 70 -4.68 -5.94 -22.05
CA ARG A 70 -4.43 -5.62 -23.46
C ARG A 70 -3.03 -5.06 -23.64
N LYS A 71 -2.28 -5.67 -24.57
CA LYS A 71 -0.93 -5.26 -24.96
C LYS A 71 -0.91 -4.27 -26.13
N ASP A 72 -2.06 -4.04 -26.74
CA ASP A 72 -2.25 -3.14 -27.89
C ASP A 72 -2.82 -1.78 -27.50
N LYS A 73 -3.12 -1.55 -26.21
CA LYS A 73 -3.72 -0.34 -25.68
C LYS A 73 -3.00 0.13 -24.43
N PHE A 74 -2.78 1.44 -24.35
CA PHE A 74 -1.92 2.03 -23.33
C PHE A 74 -2.60 3.17 -22.58
N LEU A 75 -2.26 3.30 -21.30
CA LEU A 75 -2.50 4.48 -20.48
C LEU A 75 -1.18 5.21 -20.26
N GLU A 76 -1.11 6.47 -20.66
CA GLU A 76 0.02 7.35 -20.36
C GLU A 76 -0.37 8.30 -19.21
N VAL A 77 0.55 8.52 -18.27
CA VAL A 77 0.34 9.40 -17.11
C VAL A 77 1.42 10.47 -17.04
N PRO A 78 1.16 11.63 -16.41
CA PRO A 78 2.19 12.63 -16.17
C PRO A 78 3.33 12.06 -15.32
N GLN A 79 4.51 12.67 -15.39
CA GLN A 79 5.62 12.35 -14.49
C GLN A 79 5.13 12.27 -13.04
N ILE A 80 5.46 11.19 -12.37
CA ILE A 80 5.14 10.96 -10.97
C ILE A 80 6.16 11.72 -10.11
N VAL A 81 5.71 12.67 -9.28
CA VAL A 81 6.57 13.53 -8.46
C VAL A 81 6.29 13.30 -6.96
N TRP A 82 7.04 13.96 -6.06
CA TRP A 82 7.07 13.82 -4.58
C TRP A 82 8.19 12.91 -4.04
N GLY A 83 8.22 12.66 -2.72
CA GLY A 83 9.14 11.66 -2.14
C GLY A 83 8.77 10.24 -2.55
N LEU A 84 9.73 9.30 -2.43
CA LEU A 84 9.63 7.91 -2.89
C LEU A 84 8.27 7.26 -2.63
N ASN A 85 7.79 7.31 -1.39
CA ASN A 85 6.61 6.55 -0.99
C ASN A 85 5.32 7.16 -1.53
N ASN A 86 5.26 8.49 -1.71
CA ASN A 86 4.16 9.11 -2.44
C ASN A 86 4.20 8.73 -3.93
N GLN A 87 5.41 8.61 -4.50
CA GLN A 87 5.59 8.13 -5.87
C GLN A 87 5.17 6.65 -6.04
N LYS A 88 5.49 5.77 -5.08
CA LYS A 88 4.98 4.38 -5.05
C LYS A 88 3.45 4.35 -5.09
N ILE A 89 2.79 5.17 -4.27
CA ILE A 89 1.32 5.27 -4.25
C ILE A 89 0.76 5.78 -5.58
N ALA A 90 1.34 6.85 -6.13
CA ALA A 90 0.97 7.37 -7.45
C ALA A 90 1.08 6.30 -8.54
N PHE A 91 2.19 5.56 -8.53
CA PHE A 91 2.46 4.48 -9.47
C PHE A 91 1.43 3.36 -9.35
N ALA A 92 1.11 2.91 -8.12
CA ALA A 92 0.08 1.92 -7.90
C ALA A 92 -1.31 2.41 -8.34
N ARG A 93 -1.65 3.68 -8.07
CA ARG A 93 -2.88 4.30 -8.60
C ARG A 93 -2.93 4.30 -10.12
N ALA A 94 -1.82 4.62 -10.77
CA ALA A 94 -1.72 4.61 -12.23
C ALA A 94 -1.90 3.18 -12.77
N CYS A 95 -1.25 2.17 -12.18
CA CYS A 95 -1.40 0.77 -12.57
C CYS A 95 -2.84 0.27 -12.43
N LEU A 96 -3.48 0.56 -11.30
CA LEU A 96 -4.86 0.14 -11.03
C LEU A 96 -5.88 0.89 -11.90
N THR A 97 -5.60 2.15 -12.24
CA THR A 97 -6.38 2.90 -13.24
C THR A 97 -6.23 2.30 -14.64
N ALA A 98 -5.00 1.94 -15.05
CA ALA A 98 -4.77 1.26 -16.33
C ALA A 98 -5.52 -0.08 -16.39
N ARG A 99 -5.48 -0.85 -15.29
CA ARG A 99 -6.24 -2.09 -15.15
C ARG A 99 -7.75 -1.88 -15.28
N LEU A 100 -8.32 -0.86 -14.63
CA LEU A 100 -9.75 -0.54 -14.77
C LEU A 100 -10.12 -0.22 -16.22
N LEU A 101 -9.23 0.47 -16.94
CA LEU A 101 -9.41 0.82 -18.35
C LEU A 101 -9.05 -0.33 -19.31
N ASN A 102 -8.69 -1.50 -18.80
CA ASN A 102 -8.19 -2.66 -19.57
C ASN A 102 -7.01 -2.28 -20.50
N ARG A 103 -6.01 -1.59 -19.94
CA ARG A 103 -4.85 -1.06 -20.66
C ARG A 103 -3.55 -1.41 -19.96
N THR A 104 -2.48 -1.51 -20.75
CA THR A 104 -1.11 -1.53 -20.25
C THR A 104 -0.71 -0.12 -19.79
N LEU A 105 -0.06 0.03 -18.64
CA LEU A 105 0.48 1.33 -18.22
C LEU A 105 1.78 1.59 -19.00
N LEU A 106 1.83 2.67 -19.76
CA LEU A 106 3.05 3.09 -20.43
C LEU A 106 4.08 3.51 -19.36
N MET A 107 5.31 3.00 -19.48
CA MET A 107 6.34 3.12 -18.45
C MET A 107 6.47 4.56 -17.96
N PRO A 108 6.12 4.85 -16.69
CA PRO A 108 6.11 6.21 -16.19
C PRO A 108 7.53 6.70 -15.86
N SER A 109 7.68 8.03 -15.82
CA SER A 109 8.86 8.69 -15.27
C SER A 109 8.58 9.15 -13.84
N PHE A 110 9.57 9.01 -12.97
CA PHE A 110 9.60 9.46 -11.58
C PHE A 110 10.36 10.78 -11.43
N SER A 111 10.34 11.38 -10.25
CA SER A 111 11.19 12.53 -9.88
C SER A 111 12.30 12.10 -8.93
N ALA A 112 13.55 12.38 -9.30
CA ALA A 112 14.71 12.15 -8.44
C ALA A 112 14.82 13.19 -7.30
N SER A 113 14.17 14.36 -7.44
CA SER A 113 14.24 15.48 -6.49
C SER A 113 13.06 15.50 -5.49
N LEU A 114 13.32 16.03 -4.29
CA LEU A 114 12.32 16.21 -3.22
C LEU A 114 11.37 17.40 -3.47
N PHE A 115 11.85 18.44 -4.17
CA PHE A 115 11.16 19.72 -4.33
C PHE A 115 10.07 19.66 -5.41
N TYR A 116 8.91 19.10 -5.05
CA TYR A 116 7.74 19.03 -5.94
C TYR A 116 7.08 20.39 -6.24
N LYS A 117 7.44 21.45 -5.50
CA LYS A 117 6.85 22.80 -5.68
C LYS A 117 7.56 23.62 -6.75
N GLU A 118 8.76 23.22 -7.15
CA GLU A 118 9.58 23.93 -8.13
C GLU A 118 9.70 23.05 -9.38
N VAL A 119 8.71 23.15 -10.26
CA VAL A 119 8.57 22.30 -11.45
C VAL A 119 9.85 22.32 -12.31
N ASP A 120 10.52 23.47 -12.39
CA ASP A 120 11.77 23.66 -13.15
C ASP A 120 12.97 22.92 -12.55
N ARG A 121 12.86 22.42 -11.31
CA ARG A 121 13.91 21.64 -10.61
C ARG A 121 13.58 20.14 -10.53
N LEU A 122 12.51 19.69 -11.19
CA LEU A 122 12.19 18.29 -11.27
C LEU A 122 13.21 17.59 -12.16
N GLN A 123 13.90 16.60 -11.59
CA GLN A 123 14.84 15.77 -12.32
C GLN A 123 14.15 14.45 -12.66
N PRO A 124 13.80 14.19 -13.93
CA PRO A 124 13.17 12.94 -14.30
C PRO A 124 14.12 11.76 -14.12
N ILE A 125 13.58 10.64 -13.65
CA ILE A 125 14.27 9.36 -13.58
C ILE A 125 13.31 8.27 -14.03
N SER A 126 13.71 7.44 -14.98
CA SER A 126 12.85 6.39 -15.53
C SER A 126 12.62 5.26 -14.52
N PHE A 127 11.49 4.56 -14.66
CA PHE A 127 11.12 3.44 -13.79
C PHE A 127 12.24 2.41 -13.65
N ASP A 128 12.83 2.00 -14.77
CA ASP A 128 13.88 0.98 -14.89
C ASP A 128 15.22 1.35 -14.22
N LYS A 129 15.39 2.62 -13.82
CA LYS A 129 16.53 3.07 -13.01
C LYS A 129 16.32 2.94 -11.51
N VAL A 130 15.07 2.72 -11.08
CA VAL A 130 14.70 2.58 -9.66
C VAL A 130 14.25 1.16 -9.37
N PHE A 131 13.41 0.60 -10.25
CA PHE A 131 12.82 -0.72 -10.12
C PHE A 131 13.10 -1.58 -11.34
N GLN A 132 13.17 -2.90 -11.17
CA GLN A 132 13.39 -3.85 -12.24
C GLN A 132 12.12 -4.03 -13.08
N PHE A 133 12.12 -3.53 -14.32
CA PHE A 133 10.98 -3.60 -15.25
C PHE A 133 10.50 -5.04 -15.49
N ASP A 134 11.38 -5.92 -15.97
CA ASP A 134 11.00 -7.30 -16.31
C ASP A 134 10.51 -8.08 -15.08
N ARG A 135 11.09 -7.80 -13.91
CA ARG A 135 10.71 -8.44 -12.66
C ARG A 135 9.34 -7.97 -12.20
N PHE A 136 9.04 -6.69 -12.34
CA PHE A 136 7.72 -6.15 -12.05
C PHE A 136 6.65 -6.85 -12.89
N ASP A 137 6.81 -6.87 -14.21
CA ASP A 137 5.85 -7.48 -15.12
C ASP A 137 5.71 -8.99 -14.91
N SER A 138 6.81 -9.67 -14.59
CA SER A 138 6.78 -11.09 -14.23
C SER A 138 5.97 -11.35 -12.95
N LEU A 139 6.23 -10.57 -11.89
CA LEU A 139 5.57 -10.74 -10.60
C LEU A 139 4.10 -10.31 -10.61
N CYS A 140 3.75 -9.33 -11.42
CA CYS A 140 2.39 -8.77 -11.52
C CYS A 140 1.59 -9.29 -12.72
N LYS A 141 2.12 -10.29 -13.44
CA LYS A 141 1.46 -10.90 -14.60
C LYS A 141 0.00 -11.26 -14.31
N GLY A 142 -0.89 -10.82 -15.20
CA GLY A 142 -2.34 -11.03 -15.09
C GLY A 142 -3.06 -10.08 -14.13
N PHE A 143 -2.34 -9.25 -13.37
CA PHE A 143 -2.92 -8.28 -12.45
C PHE A 143 -2.78 -6.84 -12.95
N VAL A 144 -1.54 -6.40 -13.22
CA VAL A 144 -1.20 -5.12 -13.88
C VAL A 144 -0.03 -5.37 -14.84
N GLN A 145 0.21 -4.47 -15.81
CA GLN A 145 1.28 -4.62 -16.78
C GLN A 145 1.87 -3.25 -17.16
N LEU A 146 3.20 -3.21 -17.35
CA LEU A 146 3.91 -2.09 -17.94
C LEU A 146 4.19 -2.31 -19.43
N GLY A 147 4.28 -1.22 -20.18
CA GLY A 147 4.62 -1.21 -21.60
C GLY A 147 5.70 -0.19 -21.88
N SER A 148 6.51 -0.42 -22.90
CA SER A 148 7.56 0.51 -23.31
C SER A 148 7.07 1.38 -24.46
N TYR A 149 7.62 2.59 -24.58
CA TYR A 149 7.30 3.49 -25.70
C TYR A 149 7.52 2.87 -27.10
N PRO A 150 8.52 2.00 -27.33
CA PRO A 150 8.67 1.27 -28.61
C PRO A 150 7.53 0.31 -28.95
N ASP A 151 6.66 -0.06 -27.99
CA ASP A 151 5.51 -0.94 -28.23
C ASP A 151 4.34 -0.20 -28.92
N LEU A 152 4.41 1.13 -29.01
CA LEU A 152 3.39 1.97 -29.63
C LEU A 152 3.45 1.89 -31.16
N ARG A 153 2.29 1.64 -31.78
CA ARG A 153 2.10 1.66 -33.24
C ARG A 153 1.72 3.05 -33.77
N ASN A 154 1.20 3.92 -32.91
CA ASN A 154 0.74 5.27 -33.20
C ASN A 154 -0.35 5.36 -34.29
N GLN A 155 -1.24 4.37 -34.34
CA GLN A 155 -2.22 4.27 -35.44
C GLN A 155 -3.42 5.22 -35.29
N THR A 156 -3.84 5.48 -34.05
CA THR A 156 -5.09 6.21 -33.74
C THR A 156 -4.86 7.60 -33.16
N GLY A 157 -3.59 8.01 -33.04
CA GLY A 157 -3.20 9.16 -32.22
C GLY A 157 -3.44 8.94 -30.71
N VAL A 158 -3.21 10.02 -29.95
CA VAL A 158 -3.36 10.05 -28.49
C VAL A 158 -4.65 10.78 -28.13
N PHE A 159 -5.47 10.19 -27.26
CA PHE A 159 -6.60 10.88 -26.64
C PHE A 159 -6.18 11.49 -25.31
N GLU A 160 -6.40 12.78 -25.11
CA GLU A 160 -6.09 13.45 -23.84
C GLU A 160 -7.30 13.46 -22.88
N LEU A 161 -7.20 12.69 -21.81
CA LEU A 161 -8.15 12.67 -20.70
C LEU A 161 -7.77 13.74 -19.66
N GLN A 162 -8.53 14.84 -19.65
CA GLN A 162 -8.44 15.85 -18.60
C GLN A 162 -9.14 15.36 -17.32
N LYS A 163 -8.35 15.08 -16.28
CA LYS A 163 -8.88 14.76 -14.95
C LYS A 163 -9.60 15.97 -14.35
N GLY A 164 -10.80 15.75 -13.82
CA GLY A 164 -11.57 16.81 -13.20
C GLY A 164 -10.92 17.39 -11.94
N SER A 165 -11.36 18.60 -11.59
CA SER A 165 -10.73 19.40 -10.53
C SER A 165 -11.72 20.21 -9.69
N GLY A 166 -11.23 20.76 -8.58
CA GLY A 166 -12.02 21.58 -7.66
C GLY A 166 -12.95 20.79 -6.73
N ARG A 167 -13.68 21.54 -5.89
CA ARG A 167 -14.54 20.99 -4.82
C ARG A 167 -15.70 20.14 -5.32
N LYS A 168 -16.15 20.36 -6.56
CA LYS A 168 -17.24 19.60 -7.19
C LYS A 168 -16.76 18.28 -7.81
N TRP A 169 -15.46 17.99 -7.78
CA TRP A 169 -14.90 16.73 -8.27
C TRP A 169 -14.82 15.72 -7.14
N THR A 170 -15.85 14.88 -7.01
CA THR A 170 -15.94 13.84 -5.98
C THR A 170 -15.32 12.53 -6.45
N ALA A 171 -15.16 11.56 -5.55
CA ALA A 171 -14.65 10.24 -5.91
C ALA A 171 -15.59 9.52 -6.90
N GLU A 172 -16.90 9.65 -6.69
CA GLU A 172 -17.92 9.05 -7.55
C GLU A 172 -17.83 9.61 -8.98
N ARG A 173 -17.71 10.93 -9.11
CA ARG A 173 -17.56 11.59 -10.43
C ARG A 173 -16.26 11.20 -11.13
N ASP A 174 -15.18 11.04 -10.37
CA ASP A 174 -13.91 10.57 -10.91
C ASP A 174 -14.02 9.13 -11.44
N LEU A 175 -14.68 8.25 -10.67
CA LEU A 175 -14.91 6.86 -11.08
C LEU A 175 -15.86 6.76 -12.27
N ASP A 176 -16.92 7.58 -12.30
CA ASP A 176 -17.85 7.64 -13.43
C ASP A 176 -17.17 8.14 -14.71
N GLN A 177 -16.28 9.12 -14.60
CA GLN A 177 -15.44 9.54 -15.73
C GLN A 177 -14.59 8.36 -16.21
N LEU A 178 -13.89 7.65 -15.33
CA LEU A 178 -13.08 6.50 -15.74
C LEU A 178 -13.92 5.42 -16.44
N LYS A 179 -15.14 5.13 -15.95
CA LYS A 179 -16.04 4.14 -16.56
C LYS A 179 -16.52 4.54 -17.96
N GLN A 180 -16.66 5.83 -18.26
CA GLN A 180 -17.00 6.28 -19.61
C GLN A 180 -15.87 5.95 -20.61
N PHE A 181 -14.63 6.00 -20.17
CA PHE A 181 -13.43 5.81 -20.99
C PHE A 181 -13.11 4.33 -21.28
N ILE A 182 -13.88 3.40 -20.70
CA ILE A 182 -13.84 1.97 -21.02
C ILE A 182 -14.61 1.69 -22.33
N LYS A 183 -15.50 2.60 -22.75
CA LYS A 183 -16.43 2.39 -23.86
C LYS A 183 -16.00 3.17 -25.10
N ASP A 184 -16.54 2.77 -26.25
CA ASP A 184 -16.46 3.58 -27.46
C ASP A 184 -17.12 4.96 -27.27
N PRO A 185 -16.59 6.02 -27.90
CA PRO A 185 -15.50 6.00 -28.89
C PRO A 185 -14.08 6.02 -28.27
N PHE A 186 -13.95 6.14 -26.95
CA PHE A 186 -12.66 6.32 -26.29
C PHE A 186 -11.79 5.06 -26.34
N ASP A 187 -12.39 3.87 -26.26
CA ASP A 187 -11.62 2.63 -26.36
C ASP A 187 -10.96 2.45 -27.75
N GLY A 188 -11.52 3.11 -28.77
CA GLY A 188 -10.95 3.18 -30.12
C GLY A 188 -9.50 3.68 -30.14
N TYR A 189 -9.08 4.53 -29.20
CA TYR A 189 -7.72 5.06 -29.13
C TYR A 189 -6.73 4.05 -28.55
N GLU A 190 -5.59 3.88 -29.21
CA GLU A 190 -4.41 3.16 -28.77
C GLU A 190 -3.90 3.71 -27.43
N VAL A 191 -3.71 5.03 -27.34
CA VAL A 191 -3.21 5.69 -26.14
C VAL A 191 -4.26 6.63 -25.57
N ILE A 192 -4.55 6.46 -24.28
CA ILE A 192 -5.22 7.49 -23.47
C ILE A 192 -4.14 8.14 -22.60
N ARG A 193 -3.92 9.44 -22.75
CA ARG A 193 -3.02 10.23 -21.91
C ARG A 193 -3.82 10.98 -20.86
N ILE A 194 -3.54 10.74 -19.60
CA ILE A 194 -4.10 11.56 -18.53
C ILE A 194 -3.30 12.87 -18.43
N VAL A 195 -4.00 14.00 -18.45
CA VAL A 195 -3.42 15.34 -18.34
C VAL A 195 -3.95 16.09 -17.11
N GLY A 196 -3.18 17.07 -16.63
CA GLY A 196 -3.56 18.00 -15.56
C GLY A 196 -3.02 17.65 -14.17
N LYS A 197 -3.60 16.65 -13.49
CA LYS A 197 -3.24 16.31 -12.09
C LYS A 197 -2.29 15.11 -12.01
N ASN A 198 -1.30 15.20 -11.13
CA ASN A 198 -0.44 14.06 -10.80
C ASN A 198 -1.25 12.88 -10.21
N PRO A 199 -0.91 11.62 -10.53
CA PRO A 199 -1.58 10.43 -10.00
C PRO A 199 -1.76 10.38 -8.47
N PHE A 200 -0.83 10.93 -7.70
CA PHE A 200 -0.96 10.91 -6.23
C PHE A 200 -2.03 11.90 -5.70
N LEU A 201 -2.57 12.78 -6.54
CA LEU A 201 -3.72 13.64 -6.20
C LEU A 201 -5.05 13.14 -6.76
N TRP A 202 -5.06 11.97 -7.42
CA TRP A 202 -6.31 11.38 -7.87
C TRP A 202 -7.10 10.84 -6.68
N HIS A 203 -8.40 10.72 -6.87
CA HIS A 203 -9.24 10.01 -5.91
C HIS A 203 -8.82 8.55 -5.84
N ASP A 204 -8.93 8.01 -4.64
CA ASP A 204 -8.63 6.62 -4.37
C ASP A 204 -9.90 5.78 -4.48
N HIS A 205 -9.82 4.70 -5.24
CA HIS A 205 -10.94 3.81 -5.58
C HIS A 205 -10.66 2.34 -5.29
N TRP A 206 -9.46 2.03 -4.76
CA TRP A 206 -8.97 0.65 -4.73
C TRP A 206 -8.78 0.17 -3.29
N PRO A 207 -9.09 -1.10 -3.02
CA PRO A 207 -8.84 -1.68 -1.71
C PRO A 207 -7.35 -1.79 -1.44
N VAL A 208 -6.98 -1.81 -0.16
CA VAL A 208 -5.58 -1.86 0.29
C VAL A 208 -4.85 -3.08 -0.28
N LYS A 209 -5.51 -4.24 -0.34
CA LYS A 209 -4.94 -5.45 -0.93
C LYS A 209 -4.47 -5.28 -2.38
N ASP A 210 -5.14 -4.43 -3.16
CA ASP A 210 -4.79 -4.21 -4.56
C ASP A 210 -3.52 -3.34 -4.68
N TYR A 211 -3.40 -2.32 -3.83
CA TYR A 211 -2.16 -1.55 -3.69
C TYR A 211 -1.00 -2.44 -3.24
N ALA A 212 -1.25 -3.23 -2.21
CA ALA A 212 -0.30 -4.15 -1.63
C ALA A 212 0.21 -5.14 -2.69
N ARG A 213 -0.68 -5.64 -3.57
CA ARG A 213 -0.31 -6.48 -4.70
C ARG A 213 0.61 -5.78 -5.70
N VAL A 214 0.40 -4.50 -6.00
CA VAL A 214 1.32 -3.73 -6.86
C VAL A 214 2.67 -3.50 -6.18
N PHE A 215 2.67 -3.16 -4.88
CA PHE A 215 3.91 -2.93 -4.13
C PHE A 215 4.77 -4.18 -4.04
N ASP A 216 4.16 -5.36 -3.90
CA ASP A 216 4.86 -6.66 -3.93
C ASP A 216 5.63 -6.92 -5.25
N CYS A 217 5.23 -6.26 -6.34
CA CYS A 217 5.90 -6.40 -7.63
C CYS A 217 7.04 -5.40 -7.81
N LEU A 218 7.11 -4.35 -6.98
CA LEU A 218 8.16 -3.33 -7.05
C LEU A 218 9.47 -3.88 -6.46
N VAL A 219 10.35 -4.36 -7.34
CA VAL A 219 11.68 -4.85 -6.96
C VAL A 219 12.71 -3.79 -7.32
N LEU A 220 13.52 -3.35 -6.35
CA LEU A 220 14.61 -2.39 -6.60
C LEU A 220 15.64 -2.97 -7.59
N VAL A 221 16.27 -2.11 -8.38
CA VAL A 221 17.42 -2.52 -9.19
C VAL A 221 18.58 -2.98 -8.31
N ASP A 222 19.39 -3.91 -8.83
CA ASP A 222 20.45 -4.58 -8.07
C ASP A 222 21.45 -3.61 -7.42
N GLU A 223 21.73 -2.49 -8.09
CA GLU A 223 22.63 -1.46 -7.58
C GLU A 223 22.13 -0.90 -6.24
N ILE A 224 20.87 -0.46 -6.19
CA ILE A 224 20.26 0.12 -4.99
C ILE A 224 20.13 -0.95 -3.90
N ALA A 225 19.69 -2.16 -4.27
CA ALA A 225 19.53 -3.26 -3.33
C ALA A 225 20.86 -3.64 -2.66
N LYS A 226 21.96 -3.70 -3.44
CA LYS A 226 23.31 -3.96 -2.92
C LYS A 226 23.78 -2.86 -1.97
N GLU A 227 23.50 -1.59 -2.27
CA GLU A 227 23.87 -0.49 -1.37
C GLU A 227 23.08 -0.57 -0.05
N ALA A 228 21.80 -0.94 -0.07
CA ALA A 228 21.04 -1.23 1.15
C ALA A 228 21.62 -2.42 1.93
N ASP A 229 22.01 -3.51 1.26
CA ASP A 229 22.66 -4.66 1.90
C ASP A 229 23.99 -4.30 2.57
N ARG A 230 24.76 -3.37 1.97
CA ARG A 230 25.99 -2.85 2.58
C ARG A 230 25.70 -2.07 3.86
N VAL A 231 24.65 -1.23 3.87
CA VAL A 231 24.23 -0.50 5.07
C VAL A 231 23.80 -1.49 6.17
N VAL A 232 22.95 -2.48 5.84
CA VAL A 232 22.54 -3.52 6.79
C VAL A 232 23.73 -4.30 7.34
N SER A 233 24.69 -4.66 6.48
CA SER A 233 25.91 -5.36 6.90
C SER A 233 26.71 -4.53 7.91
N LYS A 234 26.88 -3.22 7.66
CA LYS A 234 27.56 -2.30 8.59
C LYS A 234 26.84 -2.15 9.93
N ILE A 235 25.51 -2.07 9.92
CA ILE A 235 24.71 -2.05 11.16
C ILE A 235 24.97 -3.31 11.99
N ARG A 236 24.98 -4.47 11.33
CA ARG A 236 25.20 -5.77 11.98
C ARG A 236 26.64 -5.96 12.45
N GLU A 237 27.63 -5.45 11.72
CA GLU A 237 29.05 -5.43 12.15
C GLU A 237 29.20 -4.66 13.46
N VAL A 238 28.63 -3.46 13.57
CA VAL A 238 28.62 -2.69 14.82
C VAL A 238 28.01 -3.49 15.96
N GLY A 239 26.89 -4.17 15.72
CA GLY A 239 26.26 -5.04 16.72
C GLY A 239 27.14 -6.21 17.16
N LYS A 240 27.90 -6.82 16.25
CA LYS A 240 28.86 -7.89 16.56
C LYS A 240 30.01 -7.37 17.42
N GLU A 241 30.60 -6.22 17.05
CA GLU A 241 31.72 -5.62 17.80
C GLU A 241 31.35 -5.31 19.25
N ILE A 242 30.14 -4.78 19.48
CA ILE A 242 29.64 -4.51 20.81
C ILE A 242 29.44 -5.81 21.60
N SER A 243 28.82 -6.81 20.98
CA SER A 243 28.58 -8.11 21.60
C SER A 243 29.89 -8.80 22.00
N SER A 244 30.92 -8.72 21.15
CA SER A 244 32.24 -9.28 21.45
C SER A 244 32.95 -8.58 22.61
N LYS A 245 32.81 -7.25 22.73
CA LYS A 245 33.43 -6.48 23.83
C LYS A 245 32.82 -6.83 25.17
N ILE A 246 31.50 -7.00 25.22
CA ILE A 246 30.78 -7.39 26.44
C ILE A 246 31.04 -8.87 26.78
N GLY A 247 31.08 -9.75 25.78
CA GLY A 247 31.42 -11.17 25.96
C GLY A 247 32.85 -11.42 26.44
N SER A 248 33.80 -10.52 26.14
CA SER A 248 35.18 -10.62 26.66
C SER A 248 35.35 -10.20 28.12
N GLU A 249 34.35 -9.56 28.74
CA GLU A 249 34.38 -9.18 30.16
C GLU A 249 33.78 -10.26 31.09
N GLN A 250 33.13 -11.29 30.53
CA GLN A 250 32.62 -12.46 31.25
C GLN A 250 33.27 -13.73 30.68
N SER A 251 34.38 -14.15 31.28
CA SER A 251 35.30 -15.19 30.76
C SER A 251 34.69 -16.58 30.53
N ASP A 252 35.29 -17.30 29.57
CA ASP A 252 35.45 -18.76 29.45
C ASP A 252 34.26 -19.62 29.89
N PHE A 253 33.45 -20.07 28.92
CA PHE A 253 32.96 -21.45 28.76
C PHE A 253 31.77 -21.47 27.78
N GLY A 254 31.93 -22.16 26.63
CA GLY A 254 30.78 -22.77 25.93
C GLY A 254 30.44 -22.27 24.52
N SER A 255 31.09 -22.89 23.53
CA SER A 255 30.44 -23.58 22.40
C SER A 255 29.64 -22.77 21.36
N ASP A 256 30.35 -22.32 20.31
CA ASP A 256 30.18 -22.66 18.87
C ASP A 256 28.81 -22.68 18.16
N SER A 257 27.71 -22.22 18.77
CA SER A 257 26.38 -22.25 18.15
C SER A 257 25.86 -20.89 17.64
N SER A 258 26.51 -19.77 17.96
CA SER A 258 25.97 -18.41 17.71
C SER A 258 26.44 -17.74 16.41
N LEU A 259 27.31 -18.39 15.62
CA LEU A 259 27.94 -17.77 14.45
C LEU A 259 27.03 -17.62 13.22
N LEU A 260 25.84 -18.23 13.22
CA LEU A 260 24.97 -18.30 12.03
C LEU A 260 23.79 -17.33 12.05
N GLU A 261 23.32 -16.89 13.22
CA GLU A 261 22.20 -15.96 13.26
C GLU A 261 22.68 -14.51 13.07
N PRO A 262 22.07 -13.75 12.16
CA PRO A 262 22.41 -12.35 11.98
C PRO A 262 22.07 -11.55 13.25
N VAL A 263 22.96 -10.63 13.64
CA VAL A 263 22.72 -9.75 14.80
C VAL A 263 21.47 -8.91 14.55
N PRO A 264 20.48 -8.93 15.47
CA PRO A 264 19.25 -8.19 15.28
C PRO A 264 19.47 -6.69 15.46
N TYR A 265 18.67 -5.88 14.77
CA TYR A 265 18.65 -4.43 14.95
C TYR A 265 17.24 -3.85 14.87
N VAL A 266 17.07 -2.70 15.53
CA VAL A 266 15.86 -1.88 15.44
C VAL A 266 16.09 -0.79 14.42
N ALA A 267 15.16 -0.57 13.50
CA ALA A 267 15.14 0.61 12.65
C ALA A 267 14.07 1.59 13.15
N VAL A 268 14.46 2.83 13.39
CA VAL A 268 13.58 3.92 13.81
C VAL A 268 13.56 4.99 12.73
N HIS A 269 12.39 5.19 12.12
CA HIS A 269 12.17 6.29 11.18
C HIS A 269 11.71 7.54 11.92
N MET A 270 12.66 8.43 12.25
CA MET A 270 12.39 9.63 13.06
C MET A 270 11.90 10.78 12.18
N ARG A 271 10.58 11.03 12.17
CA ARG A 271 10.00 12.22 11.54
C ARG A 271 9.99 13.39 12.52
N ILE A 272 11.12 14.08 12.59
CA ILE A 272 11.37 15.24 13.45
C ILE A 272 11.96 16.42 12.67
N GLU A 273 11.96 16.36 11.34
CA GLU A 273 12.44 17.43 10.47
C GLU A 273 11.60 18.70 10.61
N ILE A 274 12.20 19.88 10.41
CA ILE A 274 11.52 21.17 10.62
C ILE A 274 10.21 21.28 9.82
N ASP A 275 10.26 20.89 8.53
CA ASP A 275 9.10 20.93 7.63
C ASP A 275 7.98 20.00 8.12
N TRP A 276 8.35 18.83 8.65
CA TRP A 276 7.43 17.91 9.27
C TRP A 276 6.83 18.48 10.55
N MET A 277 7.64 19.03 11.45
CA MET A 277 7.16 19.58 12.72
C MET A 277 6.17 20.74 12.51
N ILE A 278 6.40 21.58 11.50
CA ILE A 278 5.44 22.62 11.09
C ILE A 278 4.15 21.99 10.53
N HIS A 279 4.29 20.98 9.66
CA HIS A 279 3.15 20.31 9.04
C HIS A 279 2.26 19.60 10.07
N CYS A 280 2.85 18.78 10.94
CA CYS A 280 2.12 17.98 11.92
C CYS A 280 1.40 18.90 12.93
N LYS A 281 2.05 19.95 13.46
CA LYS A 281 1.42 20.89 14.42
C LYS A 281 0.25 21.65 13.80
N LYS A 282 0.30 21.94 12.50
CA LYS A 282 -0.82 22.56 11.78
C LYS A 282 -1.97 21.58 11.62
N LEU A 283 -1.67 20.30 11.35
CA LEU A 283 -2.66 19.25 11.20
C LEU A 283 -3.35 18.92 12.53
N GLU A 284 -2.58 18.79 13.61
CA GLU A 284 -3.08 18.61 14.98
C GLU A 284 -4.07 19.70 15.39
N ARG A 285 -3.70 20.98 15.20
CA ARG A 285 -4.62 22.10 15.47
C ARG A 285 -5.90 22.04 14.64
N LYS A 286 -5.81 21.57 13.39
CA LYS A 286 -6.98 21.47 12.49
C LYS A 286 -7.90 20.32 12.89
N LEU A 287 -7.33 19.20 13.33
CA LEU A 287 -8.06 17.98 13.71
C LEU A 287 -8.42 17.92 15.20
N ASN A 288 -7.89 18.84 16.01
CA ASN A 288 -8.01 18.86 17.46
C ASN A 288 -7.51 17.56 18.13
N VAL A 289 -6.31 17.13 17.76
CA VAL A 289 -5.61 15.93 18.28
C VAL A 289 -4.16 16.27 18.63
N SER A 290 -3.49 15.41 19.40
CA SER A 290 -2.09 15.59 19.83
C SER A 290 -1.20 14.36 19.61
N GLU A 291 -1.65 13.44 18.75
CA GLU A 291 -1.01 12.13 18.53
C GLU A 291 -0.31 12.04 17.17
N ILE A 292 0.01 13.17 16.53
CA ILE A 292 0.60 13.21 15.19
C ILE A 292 2.08 13.54 15.29
N CYS A 293 2.39 14.66 15.92
CA CYS A 293 3.75 15.08 16.21
C CYS A 293 4.29 14.25 17.37
N SER A 294 5.58 13.96 17.34
CA SER A 294 6.27 13.50 18.53
C SER A 294 7.58 14.24 18.69
N SER A 295 7.93 14.56 19.93
CA SER A 295 9.25 15.11 20.23
C SER A 295 10.33 14.05 20.10
N ARG A 296 11.58 14.49 19.99
CA ARG A 296 12.74 13.58 20.05
C ARG A 296 12.75 12.75 21.33
N GLN A 297 12.51 13.38 22.48
CA GLN A 297 12.50 12.74 23.80
C GLN A 297 11.41 11.67 23.87
N GLU A 298 10.20 11.99 23.40
CA GLU A 298 9.07 11.07 23.36
C GLU A 298 9.35 9.83 22.50
N ILE A 299 10.00 10.00 21.35
CA ILE A 299 10.40 8.87 20.50
C ILE A 299 11.39 7.96 21.24
N MET A 300 12.43 8.54 21.83
CA MET A 300 13.48 7.80 22.56
C MET A 300 12.90 7.04 23.76
N GLU A 301 12.03 7.70 24.52
CA GLU A 301 11.35 7.13 25.68
C GLU A 301 10.45 5.95 25.25
N ARG A 302 9.60 6.15 24.24
CA ARG A 302 8.71 5.08 23.75
C ARG A 302 9.51 3.90 23.22
N VAL A 303 10.52 4.11 22.37
CA VAL A 303 11.37 3.00 21.87
C VAL A 303 12.04 2.25 23.03
N GLY A 304 12.49 2.95 24.07
CA GLY A 304 13.03 2.33 25.30
C GLY A 304 12.04 1.45 26.07
N HIS A 305 10.74 1.65 25.88
CA HIS A 305 9.67 0.88 26.52
C HIS A 305 9.14 -0.29 25.67
N ILE A 306 9.72 -0.59 24.51
CA ILE A 306 9.36 -1.78 23.74
C ILE A 306 9.71 -3.04 24.54
N VAL A 307 8.68 -3.81 24.90
CA VAL A 307 8.81 -5.06 25.65
C VAL A 307 9.58 -6.10 24.82
N GLY A 308 10.52 -6.80 25.46
CA GLY A 308 11.27 -7.89 24.83
C GLY A 308 12.55 -7.46 24.10
N LEU A 309 12.85 -6.17 23.99
CA LEU A 309 14.16 -5.73 23.51
C LEU A 309 15.24 -6.10 24.53
N LYS A 310 16.15 -7.01 24.14
CA LYS A 310 17.30 -7.44 24.94
C LYS A 310 18.51 -6.58 24.58
N GLY A 311 19.02 -5.82 25.54
CA GLY A 311 20.27 -5.07 25.39
C GLY A 311 21.50 -6.00 25.37
N PRO A 312 22.59 -5.63 24.66
CA PRO A 312 22.72 -4.46 23.79
C PRO A 312 21.97 -4.63 22.45
N THR A 313 21.32 -3.56 21.97
CA THR A 313 20.61 -3.54 20.68
C THR A 313 21.02 -2.34 19.84
N VAL A 314 21.42 -2.57 18.59
CA VAL A 314 21.73 -1.50 17.65
C VAL A 314 20.44 -0.87 17.15
N VAL A 315 20.36 0.46 17.17
CA VAL A 315 19.22 1.25 16.70
C VAL A 315 19.63 2.09 15.49
N TYR A 316 19.24 1.67 14.30
CA TYR A 316 19.43 2.44 13.07
C TYR A 316 18.44 3.60 12.98
N LEU A 317 18.95 4.82 12.81
CA LEU A 317 18.13 6.02 12.68
C LEU A 317 17.96 6.38 11.19
N ALA A 318 16.74 6.14 10.67
CA ALA A 318 16.33 6.62 9.35
C ALA A 318 15.74 8.02 9.50
N VAL A 319 16.55 9.03 9.17
CA VAL A 319 16.16 10.45 9.23
C VAL A 319 16.82 11.21 8.10
N ALA A 320 16.19 12.30 7.66
CA ALA A 320 16.79 13.25 6.73
C ALA A 320 17.68 14.24 7.50
N ASP A 321 18.94 13.85 7.73
CA ASP A 321 19.90 14.59 8.57
C ASP A 321 20.03 16.08 8.21
N SER A 322 19.92 16.41 6.92
CA SER A 322 20.04 17.79 6.41
C SER A 322 18.90 18.73 6.82
N LEU A 323 17.83 18.20 7.43
CA LEU A 323 16.63 18.94 7.82
C LEU A 323 16.42 18.99 9.34
N LEU A 324 17.42 18.61 10.12
CA LEU A 324 17.40 18.66 11.59
C LEU A 324 17.86 20.02 12.11
N GLU A 325 17.18 20.54 13.14
CA GLU A 325 17.61 21.74 13.89
C GLU A 325 18.80 21.44 14.83
N ASP A 326 18.83 20.24 15.42
CA ASP A 326 19.85 19.77 16.35
C ASP A 326 20.38 18.40 15.87
N SER A 327 21.69 18.29 15.65
CA SER A 327 22.35 17.07 15.18
C SER A 327 22.55 16.02 16.28
N SER A 328 22.24 16.34 17.54
CA SER A 328 22.56 15.49 18.70
C SER A 328 21.65 14.26 18.89
N ILE A 329 21.02 13.69 17.84
CA ILE A 329 20.02 12.60 17.96
C ILE A 329 20.54 11.26 18.53
N LEU A 330 21.85 11.16 18.76
CA LEU A 330 22.52 9.96 19.28
C LEU A 330 22.56 9.87 20.81
N THR A 331 22.10 10.90 21.54
CA THR A 331 22.14 10.95 23.02
C THR A 331 20.74 10.81 23.63
N GLY A 332 20.64 10.31 24.86
CA GLY A 332 19.36 10.22 25.61
C GLY A 332 18.54 8.94 25.40
N TRP A 333 19.12 7.93 24.74
CA TRP A 333 18.50 6.61 24.60
C TRP A 333 18.60 5.81 25.91
N LYS A 334 17.61 4.95 26.16
CA LYS A 334 17.62 4.03 27.32
C LYS A 334 18.84 3.12 27.28
N ASP A 335 19.38 2.79 28.46
CA ASP A 335 20.51 1.88 28.62
C ASP A 335 20.32 0.59 27.82
N GLY A 336 21.38 0.21 27.10
CA GLY A 336 21.38 -0.95 26.19
C GLY A 336 20.92 -0.66 24.77
N LEU A 337 20.32 0.50 24.48
CA LEU A 337 20.02 0.94 23.11
C LEU A 337 21.16 1.78 22.54
N LEU A 338 21.64 1.39 21.35
CA LEU A 338 22.85 1.93 20.76
C LEU A 338 22.53 2.59 19.41
N PRO A 339 22.20 3.89 19.40
CA PRO A 339 21.85 4.60 18.19
C PRO A 339 23.04 4.75 17.25
N VAL A 340 22.76 4.53 15.96
CA VAL A 340 23.70 4.71 14.86
C VAL A 340 23.05 5.49 13.73
N GLU A 341 23.80 6.45 13.21
CA GLU A 341 23.46 7.24 12.03
C GLU A 341 24.41 6.92 10.86
N LYS A 342 24.08 7.41 9.67
CA LYS A 342 24.82 7.14 8.42
C LYS A 342 26.31 7.54 8.52
N ASN A 343 26.61 8.65 9.16
CA ASN A 343 27.98 9.12 9.37
C ASN A 343 28.77 8.19 10.29
N LYS A 344 28.19 7.81 11.43
CA LYS A 344 28.82 6.89 12.40
C LYS A 344 29.03 5.49 11.84
N LEU A 345 28.15 5.05 10.94
CA LEU A 345 28.30 3.80 10.19
C LEU A 345 29.35 3.86 9.07
N GLY A 346 29.86 5.05 8.74
CA GLY A 346 30.78 5.26 7.62
C GLY A 346 30.14 5.03 6.24
N VAL A 347 28.82 5.10 6.14
CA VAL A 347 28.06 4.85 4.91
C VAL A 347 27.58 6.12 4.22
N ASP A 348 27.88 7.30 4.75
CA ASP A 348 27.53 8.59 4.15
C ASP A 348 27.99 8.73 2.68
N GLY A 349 29.16 8.18 2.36
CA GLY A 349 29.67 8.11 0.97
C GLY A 349 28.82 7.26 0.02
N ILE A 350 27.98 6.34 0.52
CA ILE A 350 26.98 5.62 -0.29
C ILE A 350 25.85 6.60 -0.64
N TYR A 351 25.27 7.28 0.35
CA TYR A 351 24.14 8.16 0.17
C TYR A 351 24.46 9.37 -0.72
N LYS A 352 25.64 9.98 -0.55
CA LYS A 352 26.10 11.15 -1.32
C LYS A 352 26.21 10.91 -2.83
N LYS A 353 26.31 9.66 -3.29
CA LYS A 353 26.36 9.32 -4.72
C LYS A 353 25.01 9.48 -5.43
N TYR A 354 23.93 9.45 -4.67
CA TYR A 354 22.61 9.25 -5.20
C TYR A 354 21.69 10.45 -4.95
N PRO A 355 20.70 10.69 -5.83
CA PRO A 355 19.69 11.70 -5.57
C PRO A 355 18.75 11.26 -4.43
N TYR A 356 18.00 12.22 -3.88
CA TYR A 356 17.14 12.01 -2.71
C TYR A 356 16.18 10.81 -2.84
N LEU A 357 15.61 10.59 -4.03
CA LEU A 357 14.73 9.46 -4.28
C LEU A 357 15.39 8.12 -3.95
N ILE A 358 16.63 7.94 -4.40
CA ILE A 358 17.38 6.70 -4.24
C ILE A 358 17.92 6.58 -2.81
N GLN A 359 18.36 7.69 -2.20
CA GLN A 359 18.69 7.71 -0.77
C GLN A 359 17.52 7.22 0.08
N SER A 360 16.30 7.70 -0.22
CA SER A 360 15.07 7.26 0.44
C SER A 360 14.77 5.77 0.19
N ALA A 361 15.14 5.24 -0.98
CA ALA A 361 14.94 3.83 -1.32
C ALA A 361 15.89 2.91 -0.53
N ILE A 362 17.14 3.35 -0.34
CA ILE A 362 18.11 2.66 0.51
C ILE A 362 17.60 2.63 1.96
N ASP A 363 17.20 3.77 2.52
CA ASP A 363 16.64 3.83 3.88
C ASP A 363 15.40 2.94 4.02
N TYR A 364 14.50 2.96 3.05
CA TYR A 364 13.29 2.13 3.05
C TYR A 364 13.64 0.63 3.09
N GLU A 365 14.59 0.19 2.27
CA GLU A 365 15.04 -1.21 2.23
C GLU A 365 15.76 -1.63 3.52
N VAL A 366 16.59 -0.75 4.09
CA VAL A 366 17.26 -0.97 5.39
C VAL A 366 16.22 -1.11 6.50
N CYS A 367 15.20 -0.24 6.55
CA CYS A 367 14.14 -0.38 7.54
C CYS A 367 13.29 -1.63 7.31
N SER A 368 13.06 -2.02 6.06
CA SER A 368 12.26 -3.20 5.71
C SER A 368 12.90 -4.50 6.22
N LYS A 369 14.24 -4.57 6.22
CA LYS A 369 15.06 -5.69 6.69
C LYS A 369 15.27 -5.74 8.20
N ALA A 370 14.84 -4.72 8.94
CA ALA A 370 15.03 -4.65 10.38
C ALA A 370 14.22 -5.69 11.14
N ASP A 371 14.76 -6.15 12.27
CA ASP A 371 14.09 -7.11 13.14
C ASP A 371 12.89 -6.45 13.82
N VAL A 372 13.05 -5.19 14.24
CA VAL A 372 11.95 -4.35 14.72
C VAL A 372 11.93 -3.05 13.95
N PHE A 373 10.74 -2.62 13.51
CA PHE A 373 10.56 -1.30 12.90
C PHE A 373 9.72 -0.40 13.79
N VAL A 374 10.11 0.87 13.92
CA VAL A 374 9.37 1.88 14.66
C VAL A 374 9.28 3.16 13.82
N GLY A 375 8.09 3.71 13.64
CA GLY A 375 7.89 4.92 12.83
C GLY A 375 6.68 5.73 13.23
N ASN A 376 6.42 6.81 12.50
CA ASN A 376 5.24 7.66 12.67
C ASN A 376 4.09 7.22 11.76
N SER A 377 2.88 7.01 12.29
CA SER A 377 1.70 6.55 11.54
C SER A 377 1.13 7.57 10.55
N PHE A 378 1.54 8.85 10.65
CA PHE A 378 1.20 9.89 9.69
C PHE A 378 2.22 10.05 8.57
N SER A 379 3.34 9.33 8.63
CA SER A 379 4.31 9.33 7.54
C SER A 379 4.02 8.25 6.52
N THR A 380 3.85 8.63 5.25
CA THR A 380 3.73 7.68 4.14
C THR A 380 4.89 6.68 4.10
N PHE A 381 6.10 7.09 4.52
CA PHE A 381 7.24 6.18 4.60
C PHE A 381 7.00 5.05 5.59
N SER A 382 6.66 5.38 6.82
CA SER A 382 6.41 4.37 7.84
C SER A 382 5.19 3.52 7.49
N SER A 383 4.13 4.14 6.95
CA SER A 383 2.89 3.43 6.63
C SER A 383 3.04 2.40 5.53
N LEU A 384 3.78 2.71 4.46
CA LEU A 384 4.07 1.72 3.43
C LEU A 384 5.01 0.62 3.93
N LEU A 385 5.92 0.93 4.87
CA LEU A 385 6.79 -0.08 5.45
C LEU A 385 6.02 -1.02 6.38
N ALA A 386 5.13 -0.50 7.21
CA ALA A 386 4.23 -1.29 8.04
C ALA A 386 3.32 -2.18 7.18
N LEU A 387 2.82 -1.67 6.05
CA LEU A 387 2.06 -2.45 5.06
C LEU A 387 2.90 -3.59 4.49
N GLU A 388 4.12 -3.31 4.00
CA GLU A 388 4.99 -4.34 3.43
C GLU A 388 5.34 -5.43 4.45
N ARG A 389 5.68 -5.03 5.69
CA ARG A 389 5.96 -5.97 6.78
C ARG A 389 4.73 -6.79 7.15
N THR A 390 3.54 -6.18 7.12
CA THR A 390 2.26 -6.90 7.28
C THR A 390 2.07 -7.96 6.20
N GLN A 391 2.32 -7.63 4.92
CA GLN A 391 2.25 -8.61 3.84
C GLN A 391 3.25 -9.75 4.01
N LYS A 392 4.48 -9.45 4.41
CA LYS A 392 5.51 -10.46 4.71
C LYS A 392 5.04 -11.42 5.80
N MET A 393 4.47 -10.90 6.89
CA MET A 393 3.90 -11.72 7.97
C MET A 393 2.75 -12.61 7.48
N ILE A 394 1.79 -12.06 6.73
CA ILE A 394 0.65 -12.82 6.20
C ILE A 394 1.10 -13.96 5.28
N LYS A 395 2.09 -13.71 4.40
CA LYS A 395 2.65 -14.74 3.50
C LYS A 395 3.34 -15.88 4.26
N MET A 396 3.79 -15.63 5.48
CA MET A 396 4.35 -16.64 6.37
C MET A 396 3.30 -17.37 7.22
N GLY A 397 2.00 -17.09 7.00
CA GLY A 397 0.90 -17.69 7.76
C GLY A 397 0.65 -17.02 9.12
N ILE A 398 1.27 -15.88 9.41
CA ILE A 398 1.03 -15.13 10.64
C ILE A 398 -0.22 -14.27 10.43
N THR A 399 -1.33 -14.67 11.05
CA THR A 399 -2.63 -13.99 10.95
C THR A 399 -2.91 -13.03 12.11
N SER A 400 -2.09 -13.03 13.17
CA SER A 400 -2.20 -12.11 14.30
C SER A 400 -0.82 -11.64 14.77
N SER A 401 -0.61 -10.33 14.85
CA SER A 401 0.65 -9.72 15.32
C SER A 401 0.58 -9.16 16.73
N CYS A 402 -0.42 -9.57 17.53
CA CYS A 402 -0.65 -9.04 18.88
C CYS A 402 -0.03 -9.90 19.98
N GLY A 403 0.44 -11.09 19.62
CA GLY A 403 1.18 -11.98 20.52
C GLY A 403 2.54 -11.41 20.93
N ALA A 404 3.18 -12.08 21.89
CA ALA A 404 4.51 -11.72 22.38
C ALA A 404 5.65 -12.11 21.40
N ASP A 405 5.43 -13.13 20.57
CA ASP A 405 6.46 -13.75 19.72
C ASP A 405 6.21 -13.53 18.23
N VAL A 406 6.10 -12.27 17.81
CA VAL A 406 5.85 -11.92 16.40
C VAL A 406 7.18 -11.66 15.70
N ARG A 407 7.39 -12.33 14.57
CA ARG A 407 8.54 -12.07 13.70
C ARG A 407 8.29 -10.77 12.92
N TRP A 408 9.22 -9.82 13.02
CA TRP A 408 9.17 -8.49 12.36
C TRP A 408 8.06 -7.54 12.86
N PRO A 409 7.95 -7.29 14.17
CA PRO A 409 6.98 -6.33 14.66
C PRO A 409 7.27 -4.93 14.11
N SER A 410 6.18 -4.19 13.92
CA SER A 410 6.21 -2.77 13.58
C SER A 410 5.47 -2.00 14.68
N TYR A 411 5.92 -0.78 14.96
CA TYR A 411 5.31 0.07 15.99
C TYR A 411 5.14 1.51 15.51
N ALA A 412 4.05 2.13 15.94
CA ALA A 412 3.79 3.55 15.77
C ALA A 412 4.16 4.31 17.03
N TYR A 413 5.26 5.07 16.99
CA TYR A 413 5.72 5.79 18.17
C TYR A 413 4.88 6.99 18.53
N ASN A 414 4.01 7.50 17.65
CA ASN A 414 3.20 8.70 17.93
C ASN A 414 1.91 8.37 18.69
N ILE A 415 1.56 7.09 18.79
CA ILE A 415 0.42 6.59 19.56
C ILE A 415 0.95 5.84 20.78
N LEU A 416 0.36 6.12 21.95
CA LEU A 416 0.74 5.45 23.19
C LEU A 416 0.30 3.98 23.15
N GLY A 417 1.23 3.08 23.41
CA GLY A 417 1.02 1.64 23.48
C GLY A 417 1.08 1.09 24.90
N GLU A 418 1.21 -0.24 24.99
CA GLU A 418 1.41 -0.95 26.24
C GLU A 418 2.71 -0.54 26.93
N SER A 419 2.74 -0.57 28.27
CA SER A 419 3.94 -0.30 29.08
C SER A 419 4.60 1.07 28.80
N ASN A 420 3.81 2.08 28.42
CA ASN A 420 4.30 3.40 27.97
C ASN A 420 5.20 3.37 26.71
N GLY A 421 5.16 2.26 25.97
CA GLY A 421 5.84 2.09 24.69
C GLY A 421 5.07 2.63 23.50
N PRO A 422 5.58 2.42 22.28
CA PRO A 422 4.87 2.74 21.06
C PRO A 422 3.75 1.72 20.83
N HIS A 423 2.69 2.14 20.14
CA HIS A 423 1.59 1.24 19.80
C HIS A 423 2.04 0.21 18.75
N LYS A 424 1.69 -1.07 18.92
CA LYS A 424 1.95 -2.11 17.90
C LYS A 424 1.21 -1.76 16.60
N TRP A 425 1.79 -2.08 15.46
CA TRP A 425 1.27 -1.64 14.16
C TRP A 425 1.21 -2.75 13.13
N MET A 426 -0.02 -3.14 12.79
CA MET A 426 -0.34 -3.91 11.58
C MET A 426 -1.26 -3.10 10.66
N THR A 427 -1.10 -3.29 9.36
CA THR A 427 -1.98 -2.67 8.36
C THR A 427 -3.23 -3.52 8.17
N ASN A 428 -4.42 -2.92 8.23
CA ASN A 428 -5.65 -3.63 7.90
C ASN A 428 -5.76 -3.86 6.38
N MET A 429 -5.50 -5.09 5.95
CA MET A 429 -5.54 -5.48 4.53
C MET A 429 -6.96 -5.53 3.95
N SER A 430 -7.99 -5.47 4.79
CA SER A 430 -9.40 -5.50 4.38
C SER A 430 -9.97 -4.11 4.08
N ASP A 431 -9.22 -3.04 4.34
CA ASP A 431 -9.69 -1.68 4.07
C ASP A 431 -9.96 -1.46 2.59
N THR A 432 -11.07 -0.77 2.30
CA THR A 432 -11.54 -0.49 0.94
C THR A 432 -10.83 0.67 0.26
N SER A 433 -9.95 1.37 0.98
CA SER A 433 -9.18 2.50 0.47
C SER A 433 -7.83 2.62 1.19
N LEU A 434 -6.80 2.98 0.44
CA LEU A 434 -5.49 3.33 0.97
C LEU A 434 -5.52 4.61 1.82
N LYS A 435 -6.60 5.42 1.80
CA LYS A 435 -6.76 6.55 2.74
C LYS A 435 -6.67 6.13 4.22
N ALA A 436 -6.96 4.86 4.52
CA ALA A 436 -6.80 4.34 5.87
C ALA A 436 -5.32 4.26 6.32
N ILE A 437 -4.36 4.28 5.37
CA ILE A 437 -2.93 4.01 5.61
C ILE A 437 -2.04 5.17 5.14
N SER A 438 -2.36 5.74 3.98
CA SER A 438 -1.78 6.97 3.44
C SER A 438 -2.64 8.13 3.88
N TYR A 439 -2.04 9.20 4.42
CA TYR A 439 -2.68 10.43 4.95
C TYR A 439 -2.98 10.50 6.44
N GLY A 440 -2.45 9.56 7.24
CA GLY A 440 -2.39 9.76 8.68
C GLY A 440 -3.64 9.33 9.40
N SER A 441 -3.58 8.10 9.85
CA SER A 441 -4.66 7.44 10.55
C SER A 441 -4.16 6.97 11.91
N ASN A 442 -5.01 7.17 12.92
CA ASN A 442 -4.88 6.50 14.21
C ASN A 442 -5.51 5.10 14.17
N ILE A 443 -6.12 4.70 13.03
CA ILE A 443 -6.65 3.35 12.81
C ILE A 443 -5.45 2.45 12.56
N ILE A 444 -4.81 2.07 13.65
CA ILE A 444 -3.76 1.08 13.69
C ILE A 444 -4.40 -0.17 14.28
N SER A 445 -4.42 -1.24 13.49
CA SER A 445 -4.99 -2.50 13.96
C SER A 445 -3.93 -3.29 14.72
N CYS A 446 -4.36 -3.78 15.88
CA CYS A 446 -3.81 -4.95 16.54
C CYS A 446 -4.98 -5.84 16.94
#